data_AF-A0A6I0HUC0-F1
#
_entry.id   AF-A0A6I0HUC0-F1
#
_cell.length_a   1.000
_cell.length_b   1.000
_cell.length_c   1.000
_cell.angle_alpha   90.00
_cell.angle_beta   90.00
_cell.angle_gamma   90.00
#
_symmetry.space_group_name_H-M   'P 1'
#
loop_
_entity.id
_entity.type
_entity.pdbx_description
1 polymer ?
#
loop_
_entity_poly.entity_id
_entity_poly.type
_entity_poly.pdbx_seq_one_letter_code
_entity_poly.pdbx_strand_id
1 'polypeptide(L)'
;MEDISFSEKNGMYVADFVSKGKCVIQIDNGTTENLIFYWHMPDMEPSYYDQLDIDCLKRVFNLDVPAGMMIRIISKTQVNAAKMVVLPQASGNGSSVTGATASVDANVGTPSVDVTMKEGKLNFAFKNLKGQKGDTGVVGAKGDKGEQGAAGAKGDKGDAGAKIKSIALTIKGTVITGTATLTDDSTASITGTYTPGE
;
A
#
# COMPACT_ATOMS: atom_id res chain seq x y z
N MET A 1 12.04 -7.93 -20.12
CA MET A 1 12.91 -9.08 -20.37
C MET A 1 14.29 -8.52 -20.60
N GLU A 2 15.26 -8.89 -19.78
CA GLU A 2 16.62 -8.38 -19.76
C GLU A 2 17.55 -9.40 -20.42
N ASP A 3 18.51 -8.94 -21.22
CA ASP A 3 19.51 -9.84 -21.81
C ASP A 3 20.60 -10.14 -20.77
N ILE A 4 21.01 -11.41 -20.68
CA ILE A 4 22.14 -11.83 -19.86
C ILE A 4 23.36 -11.97 -20.75
N SER A 5 24.41 -11.23 -20.44
CA SER A 5 25.67 -11.29 -21.17
C SER A 5 26.62 -12.34 -20.59
N PHE A 6 27.19 -13.18 -21.45
CA PHE A 6 28.21 -14.15 -21.11
C PHE A 6 29.57 -13.67 -21.61
N SER A 7 30.62 -13.85 -20.81
CA SER A 7 32.01 -13.57 -21.15
C SER A 7 32.83 -14.85 -21.12
N GLU A 8 33.74 -15.02 -22.08
CA GLU A 8 34.64 -16.17 -22.11
C GLU A 8 35.76 -16.01 -21.07
N LYS A 9 35.92 -17.01 -20.20
CA LYS A 9 36.95 -17.12 -19.17
C LYS A 9 37.46 -18.55 -19.13
N ASN A 10 38.75 -18.76 -19.39
CA ASN A 10 39.41 -20.08 -19.34
C ASN A 10 38.70 -21.17 -20.17
N GLY A 11 38.19 -20.83 -21.37
CA GLY A 11 37.47 -21.76 -22.25
C GLY A 11 36.04 -22.10 -21.79
N MET A 12 35.50 -21.37 -20.81
CA MET A 12 34.10 -21.44 -20.39
C MET A 12 33.42 -20.10 -20.58
N TYR A 13 32.11 -20.10 -20.78
CA TYR A 13 31.29 -18.89 -20.88
C TYR A 13 30.61 -18.62 -19.54
N VAL A 14 30.89 -17.47 -18.94
CA VAL A 14 30.44 -17.11 -17.59
C VAL A 14 29.59 -15.84 -17.63
N ALA A 15 28.44 -15.87 -16.98
CA ALA A 15 27.62 -14.70 -16.70
C ALA A 15 27.52 -14.49 -15.19
N ASP A 16 27.79 -13.26 -14.74
CA ASP A 16 27.71 -12.83 -13.35
C ASP A 16 26.73 -11.66 -13.26
N PHE A 17 25.69 -11.75 -12.43
CA PHE A 17 24.74 -10.66 -12.22
C PHE A 17 24.07 -10.73 -10.85
N VAL A 18 23.59 -9.58 -10.38
CA VAL A 18 22.86 -9.47 -9.11
C VAL A 18 21.43 -9.96 -9.29
N SER A 19 20.98 -10.85 -8.41
CA SER A 19 19.60 -11.30 -8.34
C SER A 19 18.67 -10.13 -8.01
N LYS A 20 17.57 -10.03 -8.76
CA LYS A 20 16.47 -9.08 -8.53
C LYS A 20 15.27 -9.74 -7.83
N GLY A 21 15.48 -10.91 -7.22
CA GLY A 21 14.41 -11.73 -6.64
C GLY A 21 13.96 -12.85 -7.58
N LYS A 22 12.71 -13.31 -7.43
CA LYS A 22 12.15 -14.38 -8.28
C LYS A 22 12.22 -14.02 -9.76
N CYS A 23 12.85 -14.87 -10.56
CA CYS A 23 12.96 -14.65 -11.99
C CYS A 23 12.85 -15.96 -12.79
N VAL A 24 12.57 -15.79 -14.08
CA VAL A 24 12.60 -16.85 -15.08
C VAL A 24 13.72 -16.54 -16.04
N ILE A 25 14.64 -17.48 -16.23
CA ILE A 25 15.77 -17.33 -17.14
C ILE A 25 15.66 -18.35 -18.26
N GLN A 26 15.70 -17.89 -19.51
CA GLN A 26 15.80 -18.73 -20.69
C GLN A 26 17.22 -18.68 -21.25
N ILE A 27 17.84 -19.83 -21.50
CA ILE A 27 19.21 -19.93 -22.05
C ILE A 27 19.24 -20.93 -23.20
N ASP A 28 19.77 -20.47 -24.34
CA ASP A 28 20.13 -21.28 -25.48
C ASP A 28 21.66 -21.26 -25.67
N ASN A 29 22.28 -22.42 -25.50
CA ASN A 29 23.72 -22.66 -25.73
C ASN A 29 23.95 -23.75 -26.80
N GLY A 30 22.93 -24.03 -27.62
CA GLY A 30 22.99 -25.01 -28.71
C GLY A 30 23.10 -26.47 -28.30
N THR A 31 23.15 -26.79 -27.00
CA THR A 31 23.27 -28.18 -26.51
C THR A 31 22.37 -28.41 -25.30
N THR A 32 22.11 -29.68 -24.95
CA THR A 32 21.29 -30.06 -23.80
C THR A 32 22.06 -30.20 -22.49
N GLU A 33 23.39 -30.11 -22.52
CA GLU A 33 24.25 -30.36 -21.38
C GLU A 33 25.06 -29.11 -20.98
N ASN A 34 25.74 -29.18 -19.83
CA ASN A 34 26.81 -28.27 -19.43
C ASN A 34 26.42 -26.83 -19.04
N LEU A 35 25.28 -26.65 -18.38
CA LEU A 35 25.02 -25.43 -17.61
C LEU A 35 25.23 -25.69 -16.13
N ILE A 36 25.86 -24.74 -15.45
CA ILE A 36 26.07 -24.77 -14.01
C ILE A 36 25.62 -23.43 -13.45
N PHE A 37 24.80 -23.48 -12.40
CA PHE A 37 24.28 -22.29 -11.73
C PHE A 37 24.82 -22.25 -10.31
N TYR A 38 25.28 -21.08 -9.88
CA TYR A 38 25.66 -20.80 -8.52
C TYR A 38 24.88 -19.59 -8.01
N TRP A 39 24.66 -19.56 -6.70
CA TRP A 39 24.23 -18.35 -6.00
C TRP A 39 25.14 -18.13 -4.79
N HIS A 40 25.63 -16.90 -4.60
CA HIS A 40 26.59 -16.63 -3.53
C HIS A 40 26.45 -15.20 -3.00
N MET A 41 27.07 -14.93 -1.84
CA MET A 41 27.11 -13.58 -1.29
C MET A 41 27.94 -12.66 -2.20
N PRO A 42 27.58 -11.36 -2.27
CA PRO A 42 28.46 -10.36 -2.87
C PRO A 42 29.88 -10.45 -2.29
N ASP A 43 30.89 -10.21 -3.12
CA ASP A 43 32.32 -10.22 -2.76
C ASP A 43 32.92 -11.57 -2.32
N MET A 44 32.17 -12.68 -2.46
CA MET A 44 32.66 -14.05 -2.23
C MET A 44 32.70 -14.83 -3.55
N GLU A 45 33.71 -15.69 -3.76
CA GLU A 45 33.71 -16.62 -4.90
C GLU A 45 32.82 -17.84 -4.60
N PRO A 46 31.96 -18.28 -5.54
CA PRO A 46 31.09 -19.43 -5.34
C PRO A 46 31.89 -20.72 -5.13
N SER A 47 31.54 -21.46 -4.08
CA SER A 47 32.08 -22.79 -3.81
C SER A 47 31.26 -23.87 -4.52
N TYR A 48 31.78 -25.10 -4.56
CA TYR A 48 31.05 -26.25 -5.10
C TYR A 48 29.69 -26.48 -4.41
N TYR A 49 29.57 -26.12 -3.13
CA TYR A 49 28.34 -26.28 -2.35
C TYR A 49 27.26 -25.24 -2.69
N ASP A 50 27.63 -24.16 -3.39
CA ASP A 50 26.72 -23.08 -3.78
C ASP A 50 26.01 -23.37 -5.11
N GLN A 51 26.26 -24.56 -5.69
CA GLN A 51 25.67 -24.98 -6.94
C GLN A 51 24.17 -25.26 -6.77
N LEU A 52 23.34 -24.67 -7.62
CA LEU A 52 21.92 -24.95 -7.70
C LEU A 52 21.69 -26.25 -8.47
N ASP A 53 20.91 -27.16 -7.89
CA ASP A 53 20.44 -28.37 -8.56
C ASP A 53 19.29 -28.03 -9.51
N ILE A 54 19.62 -27.89 -10.79
CA ILE A 54 18.69 -27.44 -11.84
C ILE A 54 18.72 -28.42 -13.00
N ASP A 55 17.53 -28.82 -13.43
CA ASP A 55 17.35 -29.62 -14.64
C ASP A 55 17.68 -28.77 -15.89
N CYS A 56 18.93 -28.89 -16.33
CA CYS A 56 19.51 -28.17 -17.46
C CYS A 56 18.83 -28.48 -18.80
N LEU A 57 18.02 -29.55 -18.90
CA LEU A 57 17.28 -29.89 -20.12
C LEU A 57 16.12 -28.91 -20.38
N LYS A 58 15.62 -28.22 -19.35
CA LYS A 58 14.41 -27.39 -19.45
C LYS A 58 14.62 -26.09 -20.22
N ARG A 59 15.86 -25.58 -20.33
CA ARG A 59 16.26 -24.32 -21.00
C ARG A 59 15.59 -23.04 -20.48
N VAL A 60 14.53 -23.18 -19.69
CA VAL A 60 13.79 -22.16 -18.98
C VAL A 60 13.84 -22.56 -17.50
N PHE A 61 14.43 -21.68 -16.70
CA PHE A 61 14.80 -21.93 -15.32
C PHE A 61 14.08 -20.94 -14.42
N ASN A 62 13.33 -21.47 -13.46
CA ASN A 62 12.73 -20.65 -12.42
C ASN A 62 13.75 -20.53 -11.29
N LEU A 63 14.23 -19.31 -11.04
CA LEU A 63 15.15 -19.03 -9.94
C LEU A 63 14.41 -18.25 -8.85
N ASP A 64 14.58 -18.71 -7.61
CA ASP A 64 14.05 -18.07 -6.40
C ASP A 64 15.21 -17.67 -5.49
N VAL A 65 16.05 -16.77 -6.02
CA VAL A 65 17.23 -16.26 -5.30
C VAL A 65 16.87 -14.89 -4.72
N PRO A 66 17.07 -14.65 -3.41
CA PRO A 66 16.78 -13.36 -2.79
C PRO A 66 17.45 -12.19 -3.51
N ALA A 67 16.78 -11.04 -3.56
CA ALA A 67 17.33 -9.85 -4.17
C ALA A 67 18.62 -9.42 -3.44
N GLY A 68 19.65 -9.06 -4.20
CA GLY A 68 20.96 -8.66 -3.67
C GLY A 68 22.02 -9.77 -3.59
N MET A 69 21.64 -11.04 -3.82
CA MET A 69 22.59 -12.15 -3.97
C MET A 69 23.19 -12.17 -5.38
N MET A 70 24.41 -12.68 -5.54
CA MET A 70 25.03 -12.87 -6.86
C MET A 70 24.60 -14.21 -7.46
N ILE A 71 24.26 -14.20 -8.74
CA ILE A 71 24.03 -15.40 -9.54
C ILE A 71 25.16 -15.51 -10.55
N ARG A 72 25.80 -16.68 -10.59
CA ARG A 72 26.78 -17.04 -11.62
C ARG A 72 26.25 -18.20 -12.45
N ILE A 73 26.29 -18.04 -13.77
CA ILE A 73 25.93 -19.09 -14.72
C ILE A 73 27.16 -19.41 -15.55
N ILE A 74 27.53 -20.68 -15.60
CA ILE A 74 28.66 -21.19 -16.40
C ILE A 74 28.11 -22.11 -17.48
N SER A 75 28.51 -21.86 -18.73
CA SER A 75 28.28 -22.76 -19.87
C SER A 75 29.61 -23.23 -20.45
N LYS A 76 29.72 -24.51 -20.79
CA LYS A 76 30.90 -25.02 -21.53
C LYS A 76 30.85 -24.73 -23.03
N THR A 77 29.70 -24.32 -23.56
CA THR A 77 29.52 -23.97 -24.98
C THR A 77 29.10 -22.52 -25.11
N GLN A 78 29.33 -21.95 -26.29
CA GLN A 78 28.93 -20.58 -26.57
C GLN A 78 27.43 -20.40 -26.38
N VAL A 79 27.04 -19.34 -25.68
CA VAL A 79 25.63 -18.98 -25.45
C VAL A 79 25.15 -18.13 -26.63
N ASN A 80 24.13 -18.61 -27.33
CA ASN A 80 23.52 -17.93 -28.47
C ASN A 80 22.53 -16.86 -28.02
N ALA A 81 21.74 -17.17 -26.99
CA ALA A 81 20.78 -16.25 -26.41
C ALA A 81 20.55 -16.57 -24.92
N ALA A 82 20.50 -15.55 -24.09
CA ALA A 82 20.09 -15.68 -22.70
C ALA A 82 19.25 -14.48 -22.28
N LYS A 83 18.05 -14.76 -21.77
CA LYS A 83 17.07 -13.73 -21.40
C LYS A 83 16.50 -14.01 -20.02
N MET A 84 16.34 -12.96 -19.23
CA MET A 84 15.76 -13.00 -17.91
C MET A 84 14.44 -12.20 -17.87
N VAL A 85 13.46 -12.74 -17.18
CA VAL A 85 12.25 -12.03 -16.80
C VAL A 85 12.16 -12.06 -15.28
N VAL A 86 12.34 -10.91 -14.64
CA VAL A 86 12.03 -10.76 -13.22
C VAL A 86 10.51 -10.87 -13.08
N LEU A 87 10.06 -11.81 -12.27
CA LEU A 87 8.64 -11.95 -11.96
C LEU A 87 8.27 -10.80 -11.03
N PRO A 88 7.12 -10.14 -11.24
CA PRO A 88 6.65 -9.13 -10.31
C PRO A 88 6.52 -9.79 -8.94
N GLN A 89 7.43 -9.46 -8.04
CA GLN A 89 7.27 -9.74 -6.63
C GLN A 89 6.06 -8.91 -6.21
N ALA A 90 5.01 -9.56 -5.69
CA ALA A 90 4.01 -8.82 -4.94
C ALA A 90 4.79 -8.04 -3.88
N SER A 91 4.80 -6.71 -4.01
CA SER A 91 5.43 -5.84 -3.04
C SER A 91 4.75 -6.12 -1.71
N GLY A 92 5.36 -6.96 -0.90
CA GLY A 92 5.03 -7.16 0.50
C GLY A 92 5.32 -5.90 1.31
N ASN A 93 5.89 -4.86 0.69
CA ASN A 93 5.91 -3.50 1.24
C ASN A 93 4.55 -2.84 1.00
N GLY A 94 3.49 -3.43 1.54
CA GLY A 94 2.45 -2.58 2.08
C GLY A 94 3.12 -1.83 3.22
N SER A 95 3.21 -0.50 3.14
CA SER A 95 3.56 0.32 4.31
C SER A 95 2.74 -0.20 5.48
N SER A 96 3.39 -0.87 6.43
CA SER A 96 2.68 -1.42 7.57
C SER A 96 2.09 -0.24 8.31
N VAL A 97 0.79 -0.29 8.57
CA VAL A 97 0.12 0.75 9.33
C VAL A 97 0.69 0.68 10.75
N THR A 98 1.54 1.64 11.10
CA THR A 98 2.23 1.74 12.39
C THR A 98 1.33 2.34 13.47
N GLY A 99 0.19 2.94 13.08
CA GLY A 99 -0.84 3.40 13.98
C GLY A 99 -2.00 4.09 13.27
N ALA A 100 -3.03 4.45 14.03
CA ALA A 100 -4.15 5.25 13.55
C ALA A 100 -4.43 6.41 14.50
N THR A 101 -4.80 7.56 13.96
CA THR A 101 -5.19 8.76 14.71
C THR A 101 -6.53 9.28 14.20
N ALA A 102 -7.30 9.91 15.08
CA ALA A 102 -8.60 10.49 14.77
C ALA A 102 -8.68 11.93 15.30
N SER A 103 -9.32 12.80 14.53
CA SER A 103 -9.64 14.17 14.91
C SER A 103 -11.09 14.49 14.58
N VAL A 104 -11.73 15.35 15.38
CA VAL A 104 -13.12 15.80 15.20
C VAL A 104 -13.13 17.32 15.23
N ASP A 105 -13.73 17.96 14.22
CA ASP A 105 -13.92 19.41 14.23
C ASP A 105 -15.13 19.84 15.07
N ALA A 106 -15.23 21.15 15.34
CA ALA A 106 -16.35 21.73 16.08
C ALA A 106 -17.42 22.33 15.15
N ASN A 107 -17.41 21.95 13.86
CA ASN A 107 -18.25 22.54 12.83
C ASN A 107 -19.61 21.83 12.74
N VAL A 108 -20.55 22.52 12.10
CA VAL A 108 -21.92 22.07 11.86
C VAL A 108 -22.12 21.99 10.34
N GLY A 109 -22.81 20.97 9.83
CA GLY A 109 -23.02 20.80 8.39
C GLY A 109 -23.24 19.33 8.01
N THR A 110 -23.04 19.00 6.74
CA THR A 110 -23.09 17.61 6.26
C THR A 110 -21.88 16.82 6.78
N PRO A 111 -22.09 15.73 7.53
CA PRO A 111 -21.00 14.89 8.02
C PRO A 111 -20.11 14.37 6.89
N SER A 112 -18.78 14.45 7.07
CA SER A 112 -17.81 13.85 6.16
C SER A 112 -16.59 13.33 6.92
N VAL A 113 -15.85 12.42 6.29
CA VAL A 113 -14.60 11.89 6.84
C VAL A 113 -13.50 11.98 5.78
N ASP A 114 -12.43 12.69 6.10
CA ASP A 114 -11.22 12.66 5.28
C ASP A 114 -10.23 11.65 5.85
N VAL A 115 -9.60 10.87 4.98
CA VAL A 115 -8.58 9.89 5.36
C VAL A 115 -7.28 10.22 4.67
N THR A 116 -6.20 10.30 5.44
CA THR A 116 -4.85 10.46 4.89
C THR A 116 -3.91 9.45 5.51
N MET A 117 -2.81 9.17 4.83
CA MET A 117 -1.77 8.29 5.34
C MET A 117 -0.44 9.04 5.31
N LYS A 118 0.19 9.21 6.48
CA LYS A 118 1.47 9.91 6.63
C LYS A 118 2.36 9.15 7.61
N GLU A 119 3.62 8.92 7.24
CA GLU A 119 4.63 8.27 8.11
C GLU A 119 4.15 6.91 8.68
N GLY A 120 3.43 6.11 7.88
CA GLY A 120 2.89 4.82 8.32
C GLY A 120 1.62 4.93 9.18
N LYS A 121 1.12 6.13 9.51
CA LYS A 121 -0.10 6.31 10.30
C LYS A 121 -1.29 6.66 9.41
N LEU A 122 -2.45 6.06 9.71
CA LEU A 122 -3.74 6.46 9.17
C LEU A 122 -4.30 7.63 9.99
N ASN A 123 -4.73 8.70 9.34
CA ASN A 123 -5.31 9.88 9.97
C ASN A 123 -6.75 10.05 9.49
N PHE A 124 -7.70 9.92 10.41
CA PHE A 124 -9.12 10.14 10.20
C PHE A 124 -9.50 11.54 10.68
N ALA A 125 -10.07 12.36 9.80
CA ALA A 125 -10.59 13.68 10.16
C ALA A 125 -12.12 13.69 9.97
N PHE A 126 -12.84 13.63 11.09
CA PHE A 126 -14.29 13.69 11.15
C PHE A 126 -14.74 15.15 11.17
N LYS A 127 -15.58 15.53 10.20
CA LYS A 127 -16.04 16.90 10.03
C LYS A 127 -17.55 17.00 10.20
N ASN A 128 -18.00 18.14 10.72
CA ASN A 128 -19.41 18.52 10.80
C ASN A 128 -20.29 17.60 11.65
N LEU A 129 -19.71 16.95 12.68
CA LEU A 129 -20.48 16.07 13.57
C LEU A 129 -21.27 16.82 14.66
N LYS A 130 -21.02 18.12 14.85
CA LYS A 130 -21.70 18.91 15.89
C LYS A 130 -23.13 19.24 15.46
N GLY A 131 -24.07 19.15 16.39
CA GLY A 131 -25.46 19.58 16.15
C GLY A 131 -25.60 21.10 16.10
N GLN A 132 -26.66 21.58 15.45
CA GLN A 132 -26.99 23.00 15.41
C GLN A 132 -27.31 23.54 16.80
N LYS A 133 -26.95 24.81 17.03
CA LYS A 133 -27.35 25.52 18.25
C LYS A 133 -28.86 25.73 18.20
N GLY A 134 -29.53 25.49 19.32
CA GLY A 134 -30.96 25.77 19.45
C GLY A 134 -31.26 27.27 19.36
N ASP A 135 -32.48 27.59 18.96
CA ASP A 135 -32.91 28.97 18.79
C ASP A 135 -32.97 29.73 20.12
N THR A 136 -32.79 31.05 20.03
CA THR A 136 -32.97 31.92 21.20
C THR A 136 -34.47 32.05 21.49
N GLY A 137 -34.85 31.95 22.76
CA GLY A 137 -36.25 32.13 23.17
C GLY A 137 -36.78 33.51 22.79
N VAL A 138 -38.07 33.58 22.49
CA VAL A 138 -38.74 34.84 22.17
C VAL A 138 -38.84 35.72 23.41
N VAL A 139 -38.72 37.04 23.24
CA VAL A 139 -38.96 38.00 24.33
C VAL A 139 -40.45 37.99 24.70
N GLY A 140 -40.77 37.96 25.99
CA GLY A 140 -42.15 38.01 26.47
C GLY A 140 -42.87 39.29 26.07
N ALA A 141 -44.20 39.20 25.86
CA ALA A 141 -45.00 40.37 25.55
C ALA A 141 -44.95 41.39 26.72
N LYS A 142 -44.93 42.68 26.38
CA LYS A 142 -44.99 43.76 27.39
C LYS A 142 -46.36 43.70 28.08
N GLY A 143 -46.37 43.61 29.41
CA GLY A 143 -47.60 43.63 30.19
C GLY A 143 -48.33 44.96 30.06
N ASP A 144 -49.67 44.93 30.14
CA ASP A 144 -50.49 46.13 30.25
C ASP A 144 -50.12 46.91 31.51
N LYS A 145 -50.32 48.24 31.48
CA LYS A 145 -49.82 49.19 32.49
C LYS A 145 -50.27 48.80 33.91
N GLY A 146 -49.42 48.07 34.63
CA GLY A 146 -49.63 47.63 36.01
C GLY A 146 -49.18 46.19 36.31
N GLU A 147 -49.16 45.30 35.31
CA GLU A 147 -48.78 43.88 35.51
C GLU A 147 -47.44 43.55 34.84
N GLN A 148 -46.63 42.72 35.48
CA GLN A 148 -45.39 42.20 34.89
C GLN A 148 -45.74 41.32 33.68
N GLY A 149 -45.14 41.62 32.53
CA GLY A 149 -45.33 40.82 31.31
C GLY A 149 -44.98 39.34 31.51
N ALA A 150 -45.69 38.45 30.83
CA ALA A 150 -45.46 37.00 30.90
C ALA A 150 -44.02 36.65 30.45
N ALA A 151 -43.41 35.65 31.09
CA ALA A 151 -42.13 35.12 30.64
C ALA A 151 -42.23 34.62 29.19
N GLY A 152 -41.23 34.95 28.37
CA GLY A 152 -41.16 34.48 26.99
C GLY A 152 -41.01 32.96 26.91
N ALA A 153 -41.43 32.37 25.80
CA ALA A 153 -41.27 30.93 25.59
C ALA A 153 -39.77 30.57 25.55
N LYS A 154 -39.43 29.44 26.17
CA LYS A 154 -38.08 28.88 26.09
C LYS A 154 -37.78 28.57 24.62
N GLY A 155 -36.57 28.92 24.17
CA GLY A 155 -36.10 28.55 22.83
C GLY A 155 -35.94 27.04 22.67
N ASP A 156 -35.95 26.59 21.42
CA ASP A 156 -35.88 25.17 21.09
C ASP A 156 -34.54 24.55 21.50
N LYS A 157 -34.58 23.26 21.84
CA LYS A 157 -33.37 22.51 22.15
C LYS A 157 -32.57 22.33 20.84
N GLY A 158 -31.26 22.57 20.90
CA GLY A 158 -30.38 22.30 19.75
C GLY A 158 -30.33 20.82 19.38
N ASP A 159 -30.02 20.57 18.12
CA ASP A 159 -29.92 19.21 17.57
C ASP A 159 -28.82 18.40 18.26
N ALA A 160 -29.04 17.09 18.37
CA ALA A 160 -27.96 16.19 18.76
C ALA A 160 -26.90 16.13 17.66
N GLY A 161 -25.62 16.04 18.04
CA GLY A 161 -24.55 15.78 17.08
C GLY A 161 -24.66 14.37 16.47
N ALA A 162 -24.20 14.23 15.23
CA ALA A 162 -24.14 12.97 14.54
C ALA A 162 -23.14 12.02 15.22
N LYS A 163 -23.48 10.74 15.31
CA LYS A 163 -22.62 9.67 15.85
C LYS A 163 -22.37 8.62 14.79
N ILE A 164 -21.14 8.09 14.76
CA ILE A 164 -20.75 7.06 13.80
C ILE A 164 -21.01 5.67 14.39
N LYS A 165 -21.65 4.82 13.59
CA LYS A 165 -21.99 3.42 13.90
C LYS A 165 -20.96 2.45 13.34
N SER A 166 -20.55 2.64 12.08
CA SER A 166 -19.54 1.79 11.42
C SER A 166 -18.82 2.52 10.30
N ILE A 167 -17.66 1.99 9.89
CA ILE A 167 -16.82 2.53 8.83
C ILE A 167 -16.41 1.36 7.91
N ALA A 168 -16.63 1.52 6.61
CA ALA A 168 -16.15 0.61 5.57
C ALA A 168 -15.18 1.35 4.65
N LEU A 169 -13.99 0.76 4.42
CA LEU A 169 -12.92 1.36 3.61
C LEU A 169 -12.54 0.43 2.45
N THR A 170 -12.18 1.03 1.33
CA THR A 170 -11.61 0.38 0.16
C THR A 170 -10.36 1.13 -0.26
N ILE A 171 -9.25 0.43 -0.40
CA ILE A 171 -7.97 1.00 -0.82
C ILE A 171 -7.61 0.40 -2.17
N LYS A 172 -7.46 1.24 -3.20
CA LYS A 172 -7.02 0.84 -4.54
C LYS A 172 -5.86 1.72 -4.98
N GLY A 173 -4.66 1.15 -5.00
CA GLY A 173 -3.44 1.91 -5.29
C GLY A 173 -3.23 3.03 -4.27
N THR A 174 -3.17 4.26 -4.75
CA THR A 174 -3.00 5.49 -3.94
C THR A 174 -4.32 6.10 -3.48
N VAL A 175 -5.47 5.50 -3.83
CA VAL A 175 -6.80 6.06 -3.52
C VAL A 175 -7.44 5.29 -2.37
N ILE A 176 -7.95 6.03 -1.39
CA ILE A 176 -8.74 5.54 -0.26
C ILE A 176 -10.16 6.05 -0.45
N THR A 177 -11.13 5.14 -0.54
CA THR A 177 -12.55 5.47 -0.53
C THR A 177 -13.27 4.70 0.56
N GLY A 178 -14.48 5.14 0.91
CA GLY A 178 -15.28 4.42 1.89
C GLY A 178 -16.59 5.09 2.23
N THR A 179 -17.29 4.49 3.17
CA THR A 179 -18.54 4.98 3.72
C THR A 179 -18.52 4.87 5.24
N ALA A 180 -18.91 5.95 5.92
CA ALA A 180 -19.23 5.93 7.33
C ALA A 180 -20.74 5.85 7.48
N THR A 181 -21.24 4.87 8.24
CA THR A 181 -22.66 4.75 8.60
C THR A 181 -22.86 5.43 9.96
N LEU A 182 -23.86 6.32 10.04
CA LEU A 182 -24.22 7.02 11.27
C LEU A 182 -25.23 6.20 12.10
N THR A 183 -25.49 6.62 13.33
CA THR A 183 -26.45 5.92 14.22
C THR A 183 -27.90 6.01 13.77
N ASP A 184 -28.23 6.94 12.87
CA ASP A 184 -29.53 7.07 12.21
C ASP A 184 -29.59 6.32 10.86
N ASP A 185 -28.60 5.47 10.58
CA ASP A 185 -28.39 4.72 9.34
C ASP A 185 -28.16 5.58 8.08
N SER A 186 -28.02 6.90 8.21
CA SER A 186 -27.52 7.75 7.13
C SER A 186 -26.03 7.49 6.86
N THR A 187 -25.54 7.91 5.70
CA THR A 187 -24.16 7.65 5.27
C THR A 187 -23.40 8.92 4.95
N ALA A 188 -22.11 8.93 5.29
CA ALA A 188 -21.15 9.96 4.93
C ALA A 188 -20.05 9.36 4.05
N SER A 189 -19.67 10.05 2.98
CA SER A 189 -18.58 9.62 2.10
C SER A 189 -17.23 9.79 2.79
N ILE A 190 -16.35 8.84 2.50
CA ILE A 190 -14.95 8.86 2.92
C ILE A 190 -14.08 8.94 1.68
N THR A 191 -13.21 9.95 1.63
CA THR A 191 -12.24 10.11 0.54
C THR A 191 -10.86 10.40 1.09
N GLY A 192 -9.85 9.87 0.42
CA GLY A 192 -8.47 9.99 0.84
C GLY A 192 -7.48 9.57 -0.22
N THR A 193 -6.22 10.00 -0.04
CA THR A 193 -5.10 9.56 -0.86
C THR A 193 -3.92 9.13 0.01
N TYR A 194 -3.11 8.24 -0.54
CA TYR A 194 -1.86 7.76 0.03
C TYR A 194 -0.76 7.89 -1.01
N THR A 195 0.33 8.56 -0.65
CA THR A 195 1.57 8.55 -1.43
C THR A 195 2.55 7.62 -0.73
N PRO A 196 2.94 6.49 -1.34
CA PRO A 196 4.03 5.67 -0.82
C PRO A 196 5.28 6.53 -0.68
N GLY A 197 5.89 6.50 0.51
CA GLY A 197 7.17 7.18 0.74
C GLY A 197 8.21 6.68 -0.25
N GLU A 198 8.95 7.61 -0.83
CA GLU A 198 10.19 7.35 -1.59
C GLU A 198 11.21 6.57 -0.73
#